data_AF-A0A2S1XKY8-F1
#
_entry.id   AF-A0A2S1XKY8-F1
#
_cell.length_a   1.000
_cell.length_b   1.000
_cell.length_c   1.000
_cell.angle_alpha   90.00
_cell.angle_beta   90.00
_cell.angle_gamma   90.00
#
_symmetry.space_group_name_H-M   'P 1'
#
loop_
_entity.id
_entity.type
_entity.pdbx_description
1 polymer ?
#
loop_
_entity_poly.entity_id
_entity_poly.type
_entity_poly.pdbx_seq_one_letter_code
_entity_poly.pdbx_strand_id
1 'polypeptide(L)'
;MADRTFPILYPARPPADAPRSIPWSLVAPHRAQAQINHGQTLERLAERGGLAPCELLAVLEDRPHRRMHLEDAIRQVRAMIEAFELGAASVRGIADRIEATDA
;
A
#
# COMPACT_ATOMS: atom_id res chain seq x y z
N MET A 1 17.55 -0.29 8.68
CA MET A 1 16.29 0.13 9.32
C MET A 1 15.19 -0.59 8.58
N ALA A 2 14.27 -1.28 9.26
CA ALA A 2 13.17 -1.96 8.56
C ALA A 2 12.38 -0.93 7.74
N ASP A 3 12.06 -1.26 6.49
CA ASP A 3 11.22 -0.40 5.66
C ASP A 3 9.89 -0.16 6.40
N ARG A 4 9.55 1.11 6.58
CA ARG A 4 8.30 1.50 7.25
C ARG A 4 7.13 0.90 6.48
N THR A 5 6.18 0.29 7.19
CA THR A 5 4.98 -0.28 6.57
C THR A 5 3.70 0.42 7.06
N PHE A 6 2.67 0.44 6.23
CA PHE A 6 1.33 0.91 6.58
C PHE A 6 0.42 -0.29 6.90
N PRO A 7 -0.20 -0.37 8.09
CA PRO A 7 -1.04 -1.52 8.48
C PRO A 7 -2.32 -1.66 7.65
N ILE A 8 -2.78 -2.90 7.46
CA ILE A 8 -4.12 -3.20 6.91
C ILE A 8 -5.01 -3.68 8.05
N LEU A 9 -6.15 -3.01 8.23
CA LEU A 9 -7.12 -3.30 9.28
C LEU A 9 -8.18 -4.29 8.79
N TYR A 10 -8.27 -5.47 9.41
CA TYR A 10 -9.28 -6.45 9.06
C TYR A 10 -10.40 -6.49 10.11
N PRO A 11 -11.68 -6.33 9.72
CA PRO A 11 -12.81 -6.39 10.68
C PRO A 11 -13.11 -7.80 11.17
N ALA A 12 -12.63 -8.83 10.46
CA ALA A 12 -12.71 -10.24 10.82
C ALA A 12 -11.41 -10.94 10.43
N ARG A 13 -11.18 -12.19 10.88
CA ARG A 13 -10.00 -12.98 10.48
C ARG A 13 -9.98 -13.13 8.95
N PRO A 14 -8.98 -12.57 8.25
CA PRO A 14 -8.88 -12.74 6.80
C PRO A 14 -8.19 -14.08 6.47
N PRO A 15 -8.14 -14.46 5.18
CA PRO A 15 -7.33 -15.58 4.70
C PRO A 15 -5.89 -15.55 5.23
N ALA A 16 -5.29 -16.73 5.40
CA ALA A 16 -3.98 -16.88 6.04
C ALA A 16 -2.88 -16.10 5.30
N ASP A 17 -2.96 -16.09 3.98
CA ASP A 17 -2.05 -15.42 3.08
C ASP A 17 -2.29 -13.90 3.02
N ALA A 18 -3.37 -13.34 3.58
CA ALA A 18 -3.75 -11.93 3.44
C ALA A 18 -2.64 -10.97 3.92
N PRO A 19 -2.26 -9.94 3.11
CA PRO A 19 -1.20 -9.03 3.50
C PRO A 19 -1.60 -8.29 4.77
N ARG A 20 -0.69 -8.18 5.75
CA ARG A 20 -0.96 -7.49 7.02
C ARG A 20 -0.59 -6.01 6.99
N SER A 21 0.22 -5.64 6.03
CA SER A 21 0.66 -4.27 5.79
C SER A 21 1.11 -4.12 4.34
N ILE A 22 1.30 -2.88 3.91
CA ILE A 22 1.93 -2.53 2.64
C ILE A 22 3.17 -1.67 2.87
N PRO A 23 4.10 -1.56 1.89
CA PRO A 23 5.19 -0.60 1.97
C PRO A 23 4.67 0.82 2.19
N TRP A 24 5.28 1.59 3.09
CA TRP A 24 4.87 2.99 3.30
C TRP A 24 5.06 3.82 2.03
N SER A 25 6.10 3.54 1.25
CA SER A 25 6.38 4.16 -0.04
C SER A 25 5.28 3.93 -1.08
N LEU A 26 4.48 2.86 -0.96
CA LEU A 26 3.35 2.60 -1.85
C LEU A 26 2.18 3.53 -1.53
N VAL A 27 1.90 3.80 -0.25
CA VAL A 27 0.77 4.66 0.14
C VAL A 27 1.12 6.15 0.26
N ALA A 28 2.39 6.48 0.51
CA ALA A 28 2.84 7.85 0.75
C ALA A 28 2.45 8.87 -0.35
N PRO A 29 2.51 8.52 -1.66
CA PRO A 29 2.06 9.42 -2.73
C PRO A 29 0.58 9.82 -2.61
N HIS A 30 -0.25 8.98 -1.98
CA HIS A 30 -1.71 9.12 -1.92
C HIS A 30 -2.20 9.83 -0.64
N ARG A 31 -1.32 10.56 0.04
CA ARG A 31 -1.65 11.26 1.30
C ARG A 31 -2.84 12.23 1.16
N ALA A 32 -2.95 12.88 0.01
CA ALA A 32 -4.06 13.80 -0.28
C ALA A 32 -5.40 13.03 -0.30
N GLN A 33 -5.46 11.86 -0.94
CA GLN A 33 -6.68 11.06 -0.97
C GLN A 33 -7.05 10.50 0.41
N ALA A 34 -6.07 10.12 1.23
CA ALA A 34 -6.33 9.73 2.61
C ALA A 34 -6.99 10.86 3.42
N GLN A 35 -6.52 12.09 3.23
CA GLN A 35 -7.13 13.28 3.86
C GLN A 35 -8.55 13.53 3.36
N ILE A 36 -8.81 13.39 2.05
CA ILE A 36 -10.14 13.56 1.45
C ILE A 36 -11.12 12.50 1.97
N ASN A 37 -10.73 11.23 1.98
CA ASN A 37 -11.61 10.11 2.33
C ASN A 37 -11.86 9.97 3.83
N HIS A 38 -10.88 10.32 4.66
CA HIS A 38 -10.91 10.03 6.11
C HIS A 38 -10.71 11.24 7.01
N GLY A 39 -10.45 12.43 6.45
CA GLY A 39 -10.15 13.63 7.22
C GLY A 39 -8.85 13.55 8.03
N GLN A 40 -7.95 12.62 7.70
CA GLN A 40 -6.79 12.29 8.53
C GLN A 40 -5.52 12.00 7.73
N THR A 41 -4.40 12.19 8.40
CA THR A 41 -3.08 11.85 7.88
C THR A 41 -2.83 10.34 7.88
N LEU A 42 -1.92 9.89 7.00
CA LEU A 42 -1.48 8.49 6.97
C LEU A 42 -0.87 8.04 8.30
N GLU A 43 -0.15 8.93 9.00
CA GLU A 43 0.39 8.64 10.32
C GLU A 43 -0.70 8.31 11.33
N ARG A 44 -1.73 9.18 11.42
CA ARG A 44 -2.85 9.00 12.35
C ARG A 44 -3.67 7.76 12.02
N LEU A 45 -3.83 7.46 10.73
CA LEU A 45 -4.49 6.25 10.25
C LEU A 45 -3.68 4.99 10.61
N ALA A 46 -2.35 5.01 10.43
CA ALA A 46 -1.50 3.88 10.79
C ALA A 46 -1.52 3.60 12.30
N GLU A 47 -1.48 4.64 13.13
CA GLU A 47 -1.53 4.52 14.61
C GLU A 47 -2.82 3.87 15.13
N ARG A 48 -3.95 4.03 14.43
CA ARG A 48 -5.24 3.39 14.80
C ARG A 48 -5.41 1.99 14.22
N GLY A 49 -4.36 1.43 13.62
CA GLY A 49 -4.39 0.10 13.00
C GLY A 49 -4.54 0.09 11.48
N GLY A 50 -4.49 1.24 10.83
CA GLY A 50 -4.53 1.35 9.37
C GLY A 50 -5.93 1.54 8.78
N LEU A 51 -6.12 1.01 7.58
CA LEU A 51 -7.37 1.10 6.81
C LEU A 51 -7.84 -0.29 6.41
N ALA A 52 -9.17 -0.47 6.27
CA ALA A 52 -9.69 -1.70 5.71
C ALA A 52 -9.28 -1.86 4.23
N PRO A 53 -9.17 -3.09 3.68
CA PRO A 53 -8.69 -3.30 2.32
C PRO A 53 -9.39 -2.45 1.25
N CYS A 54 -10.71 -2.26 1.35
CA CYS A 54 -11.47 -1.47 0.38
C CYS A 54 -11.26 0.05 0.54
N GLU A 55 -11.00 0.53 1.76
CA GLU A 55 -10.63 1.93 2.04
C GLU A 55 -9.21 2.20 1.55
N LEU A 56 -8.28 1.29 1.86
CA LEU A 56 -6.90 1.38 1.40
C LEU A 56 -6.84 1.39 -0.13
N LEU A 57 -7.56 0.49 -0.79
CA LEU A 57 -7.61 0.47 -2.25
C LEU A 57 -8.13 1.80 -2.83
N ALA A 58 -9.17 2.39 -2.22
CA ALA A 58 -9.68 3.69 -2.66
C ALA A 58 -8.64 4.81 -2.52
N VAL A 59 -7.80 4.77 -1.48
CA VAL A 59 -6.67 5.69 -1.32
C VAL A 59 -5.61 5.45 -2.40
N LEU A 60 -5.19 4.20 -2.61
CA LEU A 60 -4.18 3.84 -3.62
C LEU A 60 -4.59 4.14 -5.07
N GLU A 61 -5.90 4.19 -5.33
CA GLU A 61 -6.47 4.52 -6.64
C GLU A 61 -6.86 6.01 -6.78
N ASP A 62 -6.51 6.85 -5.80
CA ASP A 62 -6.85 8.28 -5.75
C ASP A 62 -8.33 8.56 -6.04
N ARG A 63 -9.23 7.80 -5.41
CA ARG A 63 -10.68 7.93 -5.61
C ARG A 63 -11.49 7.90 -4.32
N PRO A 64 -12.76 8.36 -4.37
CA PRO A 64 -13.69 8.18 -3.25
C PRO A 64 -13.90 6.71 -2.87
N HIS A 65 -14.15 6.48 -1.58
CA HIS A 65 -14.48 5.16 -1.07
C HIS A 65 -15.70 4.56 -1.77
N ARG A 66 -15.62 3.28 -2.14
CA ARG A 66 -16.73 2.49 -2.64
C ARG A 66 -16.74 1.15 -1.93
N ARG A 67 -17.94 0.70 -1.54
CA ARG A 67 -18.13 -0.60 -0.94
C ARG A 67 -17.77 -1.69 -1.94
N MET A 68 -17.00 -2.69 -1.51
CA MET A 68 -16.69 -3.89 -2.28
C MET A 68 -16.59 -5.11 -1.37
N HIS A 69 -16.63 -6.31 -1.95
CA HIS A 69 -16.41 -7.56 -1.20
C HIS A 69 -14.99 -7.63 -0.66
N LEU A 70 -14.83 -8.12 0.58
CA LEU A 70 -13.53 -8.17 1.25
C LEU A 70 -12.47 -8.94 0.44
N GLU A 71 -12.87 -10.07 -0.17
CA GLU A 71 -11.97 -10.90 -0.98
C GLU A 71 -11.48 -10.17 -2.24
N ASP A 72 -12.36 -9.45 -2.92
CA ASP A 72 -11.98 -8.62 -4.08
C ASP A 72 -11.05 -7.49 -3.71
N ALA A 73 -11.25 -6.87 -2.54
CA ALA A 73 -10.37 -5.84 -2.03
C ALA A 73 -8.99 -6.40 -1.71
N ILE A 74 -8.92 -7.55 -1.04
CA ILE A 74 -7.65 -8.24 -0.72
C ILE A 74 -6.91 -8.59 -2.01
N ARG A 75 -7.59 -9.19 -2.99
CA ARG A 75 -7.01 -9.57 -4.28
C ARG A 75 -6.40 -8.36 -5.01
N GLN A 76 -7.11 -7.24 -5.04
CA GLN A 76 -6.62 -6.02 -5.70
C GLN A 76 -5.47 -5.36 -4.94
N VAL A 77 -5.53 -5.29 -3.61
CA VAL A 77 -4.41 -4.77 -2.79
C VAL A 77 -3.15 -5.61 -3.00
N ARG A 78 -3.26 -6.94 -3.08
CA ARG A 78 -2.10 -7.80 -3.42
C ARG A 78 -1.50 -7.45 -4.76
N ALA A 79 -2.32 -7.33 -5.79
CA ALA A 79 -1.85 -6.99 -7.13
C ALA A 79 -1.10 -5.64 -7.14
N MET A 80 -1.55 -4.67 -6.34
CA MET A 80 -0.85 -3.38 -6.19
C MET A 80 0.52 -3.53 -5.49
N ILE A 81 0.61 -4.38 -4.46
CA ILE A 81 1.88 -4.68 -3.78
C ILE A 81 2.85 -5.36 -4.74
N GLU A 82 2.40 -6.41 -5.44
CA GLU A 82 3.21 -7.16 -6.40
C GLU A 82 3.71 -6.26 -7.54
N ALA A 83 2.83 -5.41 -8.10
CA ALA A 83 3.20 -4.45 -9.13
C ALA A 83 4.23 -3.43 -8.62
N PHE A 84 4.07 -2.94 -7.39
CA PHE A 84 5.03 -2.04 -6.76
C PHE A 84 6.40 -2.69 -6.57
N GLU A 85 6.44 -3.92 -6.07
CA GLU A 85 7.67 -4.66 -5.83
C GLU A 85 8.41 -4.98 -7.14
N LEU A 86 7.69 -5.36 -8.19
CA LEU A 86 8.24 -5.57 -9.54
C LEU A 86 8.82 -4.28 -10.12
N GLY A 87 8.12 -3.15 -9.96
CA GLY A 87 8.62 -1.84 -10.34
C GLY A 87 9.89 -1.45 -9.57
N ALA A 88 9.89 -1.62 -8.25
CA ALA A 88 11.03 -1.30 -7.39
C ALA A 88 12.26 -2.20 -7.67
N ALA A 89 12.06 -3.49 -7.96
CA ALA A 89 13.12 -4.40 -8.37
C ALA A 89 13.75 -3.99 -9.71
N SER A 90 12.91 -3.57 -10.67
CA SER A 90 13.37 -3.10 -11.98
C SER A 90 14.25 -1.86 -11.88
N VAL A 91 13.85 -0.89 -11.03
CA VAL A 91 14.62 0.35 -10.81
C VAL A 91 15.98 0.06 -10.15
N ARG A 92 16.01 -0.79 -9.12
CA ARG A 92 17.27 -1.19 -8.46
C ARG A 92 18.25 -1.84 -9.43
N GLY A 93 17.78 -2.79 -10.24
CA GLY A 93 18.62 -3.45 -11.23
C GLY A 93 19.13 -2.52 -12.35
N ILE A 94 18.51 -1.36 -12.56
CA ILE A 94 19.04 -0.31 -13.46
C ILE A 94 20.11 0.51 -12.74
N ALA A 95 19.86 0.93 -11.49
CA ALA A 95 20.84 1.68 -10.70
C ALA A 95 22.16 0.91 -10.53
N ASP A 96 22.08 -0.37 -10.18
CA ASP A 96 23.25 -1.25 -10.03
C ASP A 96 24.07 -1.37 -11.34
N ARG A 97 23.40 -1.28 -12.50
CA ARG A 97 24.04 -1.33 -13.81
C ARG A 97 24.75 -0.03 -14.17
N ILE A 98 24.17 1.13 -13.82
CA ILE A 98 24.78 2.45 -14.07
C ILE A 98 26.05 2.59 -13.24
N GLU A 99 26.00 2.24 -11.95
CA GLU A 99 27.15 2.31 -11.04
C GLU A 99 28.31 1.40 -11.50
N ALA A 100 28.03 0.27 -12.15
CA ALA A 100 29.05 -0.64 -12.68
C ALA A 100 29.72 -0.13 -13.97
N THR A 101 29.14 0.83 -14.68
CA THR A 101 29.72 1.44 -15.89
C THR A 101 30.55 2.69 -15.64
N ASP A 102 30.46 3.28 -14.44
CA ASP A 102 31.19 4.49 -14.04
C ASP A 102 32.47 4.19 -13.20
N ALA A 103 32.89 2.92 -13.12
CA ALA A 103 34.11 2.45 -12.44
C ALA A 103 35.14 1.88 -13.42
#